data_AF-A0A935YQ13-F1
#
_entry.id   AF-A0A935YQ13-F1
#
_cell.length_a   1.000
_cell.length_b   1.000
_cell.length_c   1.000
_cell.angle_alpha   90.00
_cell.angle_beta   90.00
_cell.angle_gamma   90.00
#
_symmetry.space_group_name_H-M   'P 1'
#
loop_
_entity.id
_entity.type
_entity.pdbx_description
1 polymer ?
#
loop_
_entity_poly.entity_id
_entity_poly.type
_entity_poly.pdbx_seq_one_letter_code
_entity_poly.pdbx_strand_id
1 'polypeptide(L)'
;MFAKLFERDGEQVLVLKAVGEDGAPQLKVIVEIGELQIESAFEFKGEDKIAEERRDRVFADMTEDRAFATRAEHEKQFFKFLAKGSN
;
A
#
# COMPACT_ATOMS: atom_id res chain seq x y z
N MET A 1 -10.80 -10.87 -8.12
CA MET A 1 -10.83 -9.68 -7.24
C MET A 1 -9.54 -8.89 -7.45
N PHE A 2 -9.64 -7.58 -7.75
CA PHE A 2 -8.48 -6.73 -8.07
C PHE A 2 -8.16 -5.70 -6.97
N ALA A 3 -9.10 -5.46 -6.04
CA ALA A 3 -8.96 -4.56 -4.92
C ALA A 3 -9.56 -5.15 -3.64
N LYS A 4 -9.05 -4.75 -2.49
CA LYS A 4 -9.53 -5.05 -1.13
C LYS A 4 -9.62 -3.71 -0.37
N LEU A 5 -10.78 -3.42 0.19
CA LEU A 5 -11.00 -2.29 1.09
C LEU A 5 -11.08 -2.83 2.51
N PHE A 6 -10.33 -2.21 3.41
CA PHE A 6 -10.37 -2.48 4.84
C PHE A 6 -10.81 -1.22 5.57
N GLU A 7 -11.72 -1.37 6.53
CA GLU A 7 -12.27 -0.27 7.31
C GLU A 7 -12.12 -0.56 8.80
N ARG A 8 -11.60 0.40 9.58
CA ARG A 8 -11.44 0.27 11.03
C ARG A 8 -11.56 1.65 11.66
N ASP A 9 -12.42 1.79 12.67
CA ASP A 9 -12.59 3.02 13.44
C ASP A 9 -12.84 4.29 12.59
N GLY A 10 -13.55 4.13 11.46
CA GLY A 10 -13.84 5.22 10.52
C GLY A 10 -12.71 5.55 9.54
N GLU A 11 -11.60 4.82 9.59
CA GLU A 11 -10.48 4.93 8.66
C GLU A 11 -10.55 3.85 7.58
N GLN A 12 -9.97 4.13 6.41
CA GLN A 12 -9.97 3.23 5.26
C GLN A 12 -8.55 2.95 4.74
N VAL A 13 -8.30 1.71 4.33
CA VAL A 13 -7.11 1.30 3.59
C VAL A 13 -7.53 0.53 2.35
N LEU A 14 -7.20 1.07 1.18
CA LEU A 14 -7.46 0.42 -0.11
C LEU A 14 -6.18 -0.24 -0.60
N VAL A 15 -6.22 -1.56 -0.79
CA VAL A 15 -5.13 -2.34 -1.39
C VAL A 15 -5.58 -2.85 -2.75
N LEU A 16 -4.83 -2.58 -3.81
CA LEU A 16 -5.17 -3.02 -5.16
C LEU A 16 -3.97 -3.56 -5.93
N LYS A 17 -4.24 -4.51 -6.82
CA LYS A 17 -3.25 -5.01 -7.78
C LYS A 17 -3.10 -4.00 -8.91
N ALA A 18 -1.87 -3.64 -9.22
CA ALA A 18 -1.53 -2.73 -10.30
C ALA A 18 -0.39 -3.31 -11.15
N VAL A 19 -0.08 -2.60 -12.23
CA VAL A 19 1.08 -2.82 -13.10
C VAL A 19 1.78 -1.48 -13.22
N GLY A 20 3.09 -1.47 -12.99
CA GLY A 20 3.93 -0.28 -13.14
C GLY A 20 4.06 0.15 -14.60
N GLU A 21 4.61 1.33 -14.84
CA GLU A 21 4.87 1.85 -16.19
C GLU A 21 5.86 0.98 -16.97
N ASP A 22 6.73 0.26 -16.25
CA ASP A 22 7.70 -0.70 -16.77
C ASP A 22 7.11 -2.11 -16.97
N GLY A 23 5.82 -2.30 -16.72
CA GLY A 23 5.15 -3.60 -16.79
C GLY A 23 5.31 -4.45 -15.52
N ALA A 24 6.01 -3.97 -14.50
CA ALA A 24 6.23 -4.76 -13.29
C ALA A 24 4.93 -4.93 -12.47
N PRO A 25 4.61 -6.13 -11.97
CA PRO A 25 3.49 -6.33 -11.07
C PRO A 25 3.66 -5.53 -9.78
N GLN A 26 2.61 -4.79 -9.38
CA GLN A 26 2.64 -3.94 -8.19
C GLN A 26 1.45 -4.20 -7.26
N LEU A 27 1.66 -3.99 -5.95
CA LEU A 27 0.57 -3.73 -5.02
C LEU A 27 0.56 -2.26 -4.65
N LYS A 28 -0.57 -1.61 -4.88
CA LYS A 28 -0.81 -0.24 -4.42
C LYS A 28 -1.58 -0.27 -3.12
N VAL A 29 -1.10 0.47 -2.15
CA VAL A 29 -1.78 0.74 -0.88
C VAL A 29 -2.10 2.23 -0.85
N ILE A 30 -3.37 2.56 -0.73
CA ILE A 30 -3.88 3.92 -0.68
C ILE A 30 -4.51 4.10 0.70
N VAL A 31 -4.05 5.14 1.41
CA VAL A 31 -4.52 5.48 2.75
C VAL A 31 -4.86 6.96 2.82
N GLU A 32 -5.82 7.27 3.66
CA GLU A 32 -6.16 8.66 4.01
C GLU A 32 -5.63 8.96 5.43
N ILE A 33 -4.89 10.07 5.53
CA ILE A 33 -4.33 10.58 6.78
C ILE A 33 -4.63 12.08 6.85
N GLY A 34 -5.64 12.45 7.64
CA GLY A 34 -6.17 13.81 7.66
C GLY A 34 -6.82 14.16 6.32
N GLU A 35 -6.39 15.26 5.69
CA GLU A 35 -6.85 15.69 4.36
C GLU A 35 -6.00 15.13 3.21
N LEU A 36 -4.97 14.33 3.52
CA LEU A 36 -4.04 13.81 2.52
C LEU A 36 -4.36 12.37 2.13
N GLN A 37 -4.32 12.11 0.83
CA GLN A 37 -4.29 10.77 0.28
C GLN A 37 -2.83 10.39 -0.01
N ILE A 38 -2.37 9.32 0.62
CA ILE A 38 -1.03 8.75 0.38
C ILE A 38 -1.20 7.48 -0.44
N GLU A 39 -0.55 7.42 -1.59
CA GLU A 39 -0.45 6.23 -2.41
C GLU A 39 0.97 5.67 -2.33
N SER A 40 1.09 4.36 -2.14
CA SER A 40 2.38 3.67 -2.13
C SER A 40 2.32 2.41 -2.98
N ALA A 41 3.32 2.25 -3.84
CA ALA A 41 3.45 1.13 -4.75
C ALA A 41 4.58 0.20 -4.31
N PHE A 42 4.25 -1.07 -4.13
CA PHE A 42 5.20 -2.14 -3.83
C PHE A 42 5.41 -2.97 -5.09
N GLU A 43 6.59 -2.86 -5.68
CA GLU A 43 6.96 -3.58 -6.90
C GLU A 43 7.50 -4.98 -6.60
N PHE A 44 7.05 -5.94 -7.40
CA PHE A 44 7.50 -7.32 -7.33
C PHE A 44 8.48 -7.58 -8.48
N LYS A 45 9.77 -7.75 -8.15
CA LYS A 45 10.83 -8.04 -9.12
C LYS A 45 10.97 -9.55 -9.37
N GLY A 46 11.37 -9.90 -10.60
CA GLY A 46 11.65 -11.27 -11.03
C GLY A 46 11.12 -11.52 -12.43
N GLU A 47 11.16 -12.78 -12.88
CA GLU A 47 10.45 -13.20 -14.09
C GLU A 47 8.96 -12.89 -13.96
N ASP A 48 8.33 -12.40 -15.03
CA ASP A 48 6.97 -11.84 -15.01
C ASP A 48 5.96 -12.74 -14.27
N LYS A 49 5.92 -14.04 -14.59
CA LYS A 49 5.01 -14.99 -13.92
C LYS A 49 5.28 -15.14 -12.43
N ILE A 50 6.56 -15.19 -12.03
CA ILE A 50 6.95 -15.33 -10.63
C ILE A 50 6.61 -14.05 -9.87
N ALA A 51 6.83 -12.89 -10.48
CA ALA A 51 6.49 -11.59 -9.89
C ALA A 51 4.97 -11.44 -9.71
N GLU A 52 4.18 -11.83 -10.71
CA GLU A 52 2.71 -11.83 -10.64
C GLU A 52 2.18 -12.78 -9.57
N GLU A 53 2.68 -14.01 -9.50
CA GLU A 53 2.29 -14.99 -8.48
C GLU A 53 2.62 -14.51 -7.05
N ARG A 54 3.76 -13.83 -6.87
CA ARG A 54 4.14 -13.24 -5.58
C ARG A 54 3.22 -12.09 -5.19
N ARG A 55 2.94 -11.17 -6.12
CA ARG A 55 1.97 -10.08 -5.92
C ARG A 55 0.62 -10.66 -5.51
N ASP A 56 0.15 -11.66 -6.25
CA ASP A 56 -1.16 -12.27 -6.05
C ASP A 56 -1.27 -13.01 -4.71
N ARG A 57 -0.20 -13.69 -4.30
CA ARG A 57 -0.14 -14.31 -2.97
C ARG A 57 -0.17 -13.28 -1.85
N VAL A 58 0.65 -12.23 -1.95
CA VAL A 58 0.67 -11.15 -0.93
C VAL A 58 -0.67 -10.44 -0.88
N PHE A 59 -1.32 -10.23 -2.02
CA PHE A 59 -2.67 -9.70 -2.09
C PHE A 59 -3.69 -10.60 -1.40
N ALA A 60 -3.65 -11.90 -1.69
CA ALA A 60 -4.57 -12.89 -1.11
C ALA A 60 -4.40 -12.94 0.42
N ASP A 61 -3.16 -12.91 0.90
CA ASP A 61 -2.79 -12.95 2.32
C ASP A 61 -2.90 -11.58 3.01
N MET A 62 -3.34 -10.54 2.30
CA MET A 62 -3.58 -9.23 2.90
C MET A 62 -4.79 -9.30 3.84
N THR A 63 -4.53 -8.97 5.10
CA THR A 63 -5.52 -8.88 6.19
C THR A 63 -5.69 -7.43 6.63
N GLU A 64 -6.76 -7.17 7.37
CA GLU A 64 -7.00 -5.84 7.96
C GLU A 64 -5.82 -5.39 8.83
N ASP A 65 -5.32 -6.24 9.73
CA ASP A 65 -4.16 -5.90 10.59
C ASP A 65 -2.91 -5.52 9.80
N ARG A 66 -2.63 -6.23 8.70
CA ARG A 66 -1.48 -5.90 7.83
C ARG A 66 -1.69 -4.59 7.10
N ALA A 67 -2.89 -4.35 6.59
CA ALA A 67 -3.23 -3.10 5.90
C ALA A 67 -3.09 -1.89 6.83
N PHE A 68 -3.60 -1.99 8.06
CA PHE A 68 -3.48 -0.93 9.06
C PHE A 68 -2.07 -0.78 9.64
N ALA A 69 -1.28 -1.85 9.70
CA ALA A 69 0.15 -1.74 10.00
C ALA A 69 0.91 -0.94 8.93
N THR A 70 0.58 -1.13 7.65
CA THR A 70 1.14 -0.32 6.55
C THR A 70 0.70 1.15 6.67
N ARG A 71 -0.58 1.42 6.97
CA ARG A 71 -1.06 2.78 7.24
C ARG A 71 -0.28 3.46 8.38
N ALA A 72 -0.12 2.79 9.51
CA ALA A 72 0.60 3.32 10.66
C ALA A 72 2.08 3.64 10.35
N GLU A 73 2.72 2.87 9.47
CA GLU A 73 4.07 3.18 9.01
C GLU A 73 4.09 4.43 8.11
N HIS A 74 3.12 4.60 7.20
CA HIS A 74 2.99 5.83 6.41
C HIS A 74 2.75 7.06 7.28
N GLU A 75 1.90 6.94 8.30
CA GLU A 75 1.65 7.99 9.27
C GLU A 75 2.94 8.43 10.00
N LYS A 76 3.73 7.47 10.49
CA LYS A 76 5.03 7.75 11.13
C LYS A 76 5.99 8.47 10.19
N GLN A 77 6.08 8.03 8.94
CA GLN A 77 6.97 8.65 7.95
C GLN A 77 6.52 10.08 7.62
N PHE A 78 5.21 10.29 7.51
CA PHE A 78 4.62 11.60 7.27
C PHE A 78 4.93 12.58 8.41
N PHE A 79 4.67 12.19 9.67
CA PHE A 79 4.99 13.05 10.81
C PHE A 79 6.50 13.33 10.92
N LYS A 80 7.35 12.35 10.59
CA LYS A 80 8.80 12.55 10.54
C LYS A 80 9.22 13.54 9.45
N PHE A 81 8.54 13.54 8.30
CA PHE A 81 8.78 14.52 7.23
C PHE A 81 8.40 15.93 7.68
N LEU A 82 7.19 16.10 8.25
CA LEU A 82 6.75 17.40 8.78
C LEU A 82 7.71 17.93 9.85
N ALA A 83 8.15 17.09 10.78
CA ALA A 83 9.08 17.47 11.84
C ALA A 83 10.47 17.89 11.31
N LYS A 84 10.90 17.40 10.15
CA LYS A 84 12.16 17.78 9.51
C LYS A 84 12.07 19.10 8.71
N GLY A 85 10.88 19.50 8.29
CA GLY A 85 10.65 20.73 7.52
C GLY A 85 10.54 22.00 8.36
N SER A 86 10.68 21.92 9.70
CA SER A 86 10.56 23.05 10.64
C SER A 86 11.89 23.57 11.21
N ASN A 87 13.02 23.39 10.51
CA ASN A 87 14.31 24.02 10.84
C ASN A 87 14.78 24.97 9.75
#